data_AF-A0A1H5V7Y9-F1
#
_entry.id   AF-A0A1H5V7Y9-F1
#
_cell.length_a   1.000
_cell.length_b   1.000
_cell.length_c   1.000
_cell.angle_alpha   90.00
_cell.angle_beta   90.00
_cell.angle_gamma   90.00
#
_symmetry.space_group_name_H-M   'P 1'
#
loop_
_entity.id
_entity.type
_entity.pdbx_description
1 polymer ?
#
loop_
_entity_poly.entity_id
_entity_poly.type
_entity_poly.pdbx_seq_one_letter_code
_entity_poly.pdbx_strand_id
1 'polypeptide(L)'
;MLTDLLEKMGFTLPQHDWQKPVVGVSACLLGQKVRYDGDHKHNAILVHQLGPLLRFRDTCPEVAIGLPVPRPPIQVVQVDDTLRVKGVDNPQQDVTDALEDVASRFGEPLSGFVLKARSPSCGHLSTPVHNTTGQQIGMASGAFARKLHELFPRIPLANDSDLEKPAFLQSFLLQVYCYHQWHHNDHQGQWLNAMQAQSEQLDEPLHSGLRHYLDKLGQAMH
;
A
#
# COMPACT_ATOMS: atom_id res chain seq x y z
N MET A 1 -20.64 -10.27 1.97
CA MET A 1 -19.59 -10.21 0.92
C MET A 1 -18.99 -8.80 0.90
N LEU A 2 -17.88 -8.55 0.18
CA LEU A 2 -17.25 -7.22 0.14
C LEU A 2 -18.17 -6.16 -0.50
N THR A 3 -18.96 -6.55 -1.50
CA THR A 3 -19.99 -5.71 -2.14
C THR A 3 -21.06 -5.27 -1.16
N ASP A 4 -21.63 -6.22 -0.40
CA ASP A 4 -22.69 -5.92 0.58
C ASP A 4 -22.19 -4.94 1.65
N LEU A 5 -20.91 -5.05 2.03
CA LEU A 5 -20.29 -4.12 2.97
C LEU A 5 -20.19 -2.71 2.37
N LEU A 6 -19.78 -2.59 1.11
CA LEU A 6 -19.72 -1.30 0.42
C LEU A 6 -21.11 -0.67 0.27
N GLU A 7 -22.10 -1.46 -0.15
CA GLU A 7 -23.49 -1.01 -0.29
C GLU A 7 -24.10 -0.61 1.07
N LYS A 8 -23.85 -1.38 2.14
CA LYS A 8 -24.23 -1.02 3.52
C LYS A 8 -23.64 0.34 3.91
N MET A 9 -22.42 0.63 3.48
CA MET A 9 -21.76 1.92 3.72
C MET A 9 -22.18 3.03 2.73
N GLY A 10 -23.19 2.78 1.88
CA GLY A 10 -23.74 3.78 0.97
C GLY A 10 -22.88 4.02 -0.28
N PHE A 11 -21.88 3.18 -0.56
CA PHE A 11 -21.07 3.30 -1.77
C PHE A 11 -21.84 2.75 -2.97
N THR A 12 -21.84 3.50 -4.07
CA THR A 12 -22.26 2.97 -5.37
C THR A 12 -21.17 2.07 -5.94
N LEU A 13 -21.53 0.82 -6.26
CA LEU A 13 -20.59 -0.10 -6.87
C LEU A 13 -20.27 0.35 -8.31
N PRO A 14 -18.98 0.33 -8.71
CA PRO A 14 -18.56 0.78 -10.03
C PRO A 14 -19.08 -0.18 -11.11
N GLN A 15 -19.74 0.38 -12.12
CA GLN A 15 -20.19 -0.35 -13.31
C GLN A 15 -19.14 -0.34 -14.42
N HIS A 16 -18.21 0.63 -14.37
CA HIS A 16 -17.14 0.81 -15.35
C HIS A 16 -15.79 1.04 -14.66
N ASP A 17 -14.69 0.67 -15.32
CA ASP A 17 -13.34 0.76 -14.73
C ASP A 17 -12.90 2.19 -14.38
N TRP A 18 -13.43 3.22 -15.05
CA TRP A 18 -13.11 4.61 -14.75
C TRP A 18 -13.77 5.13 -13.46
N GLN A 19 -14.77 4.41 -12.92
CA GLN A 19 -15.41 4.70 -11.64
C GLN A 19 -14.68 4.05 -10.46
N LYS A 20 -13.77 3.10 -10.73
CA LYS A 20 -13.09 2.35 -9.68
C LYS A 20 -12.00 3.20 -9.04
N PRO A 21 -11.86 3.15 -7.70
CA PRO A 21 -10.68 3.71 -7.03
C PRO A 21 -9.39 3.11 -7.60
N VAL A 22 -8.38 3.96 -7.82
CA VAL A 22 -7.07 3.53 -8.32
C VAL A 22 -6.19 3.12 -7.15
N VAL A 23 -5.74 1.87 -7.13
CA VAL A 23 -4.86 1.34 -6.08
C VAL A 23 -3.52 0.91 -6.68
N GLY A 24 -2.45 1.38 -6.07
CA GLY A 24 -1.09 0.96 -6.40
C GLY A 24 -0.85 -0.48 -5.97
N VAL A 25 -0.15 -1.30 -6.76
CA VAL A 25 0.13 -2.69 -6.39
C VAL A 25 1.58 -3.08 -6.71
N SER A 26 2.27 -3.77 -5.81
CA SER A 26 3.54 -4.41 -6.17
C SER A 26 3.32 -5.42 -7.30
N ALA A 27 3.96 -5.21 -8.46
CA ALA A 27 3.66 -5.92 -9.71
C ALA A 27 3.77 -7.46 -9.61
N CYS A 28 4.65 -7.97 -8.75
CA CYS A 28 4.76 -9.41 -8.49
C CYS A 28 3.48 -10.03 -7.92
N LEU A 29 2.66 -9.25 -7.22
CA LEU A 29 1.38 -9.69 -6.65
C LEU A 29 0.30 -9.88 -7.71
N LEU A 30 0.43 -9.24 -8.87
CA LEU A 30 -0.46 -9.43 -10.02
C LEU A 30 0.02 -10.55 -10.96
N GLY A 31 1.07 -11.29 -10.58
CA GLY A 31 1.59 -12.42 -11.35
C GLY A 31 2.73 -12.06 -12.32
N GLN A 32 3.23 -10.83 -12.30
CA GLN A 32 4.41 -10.49 -13.11
C GLN A 32 5.66 -11.13 -12.52
N LYS A 33 6.46 -11.76 -13.38
CA LYS A 33 7.73 -12.40 -13.04
C LYS A 33 8.84 -11.38 -12.88
N VAL A 34 8.79 -10.59 -11.81
CA VAL A 34 9.70 -9.45 -11.55
C VAL A 34 10.47 -9.58 -10.23
N ARG A 35 10.29 -10.69 -9.49
CA ARG A 35 11.02 -10.93 -8.24
C ARG A 35 12.50 -11.20 -8.53
N TYR A 36 13.32 -11.08 -7.49
CA TYR A 36 14.76 -11.27 -7.58
C TYR A 36 15.15 -12.68 -8.06
N ASP A 37 14.31 -13.68 -7.79
CA ASP A 37 14.46 -15.08 -8.22
C ASP A 37 13.86 -15.38 -9.60
N GLY A 38 13.32 -14.37 -10.30
CA GLY A 38 12.70 -14.55 -11.60
C GLY A 38 11.26 -15.04 -11.57
N ASP A 39 10.65 -15.16 -10.38
CA ASP A 39 9.28 -15.62 -10.22
C ASP A 39 8.31 -14.47 -9.88
N HIS A 40 7.05 -14.81 -9.60
CA HIS A 40 6.03 -13.90 -9.13
C HIS A 40 5.54 -14.27 -7.72
N LYS A 41 4.55 -13.54 -7.21
CA LYS A 41 3.81 -13.87 -5.99
C LYS A 41 2.33 -13.56 -6.18
N HIS A 42 1.76 -14.10 -7.26
CA HIS A 42 0.35 -13.92 -7.61
C HIS A 42 -0.56 -14.09 -6.38
N ASN A 43 -1.41 -13.10 -6.13
CA ASN A 43 -2.31 -13.06 -4.98
C ASN A 43 -3.77 -13.09 -5.45
N ALA A 44 -4.45 -14.19 -5.13
CA ALA A 44 -5.84 -14.46 -5.53
C ALA A 44 -6.85 -13.45 -4.94
N ILE A 45 -6.59 -12.90 -3.74
CA ILE A 45 -7.46 -11.88 -3.12
C ILE A 45 -7.45 -10.61 -3.97
N LEU A 46 -6.27 -10.16 -4.41
CA LEU A 46 -6.17 -8.99 -5.27
C LEU A 46 -6.89 -9.19 -6.59
N VAL A 47 -6.65 -10.31 -7.27
CA VAL A 47 -7.20 -10.53 -8.61
C VAL A 47 -8.71 -10.82 -8.58
N HIS A 48 -9.16 -11.70 -7.68
CA HIS A 48 -10.54 -12.21 -7.72
C HIS A 48 -11.49 -11.46 -6.79
N GLN A 49 -11.03 -10.93 -5.67
CA GLN A 49 -11.91 -10.24 -4.71
C GLN A 49 -11.86 -8.73 -4.87
N LEU A 50 -10.66 -8.16 -5.03
CA LEU A 50 -10.47 -6.71 -5.12
C LEU A 50 -10.49 -6.19 -6.56
N GLY A 51 -10.01 -6.94 -7.55
CA GLY A 51 -10.00 -6.55 -8.97
C GLY A 51 -11.37 -6.18 -9.57
N PRO A 52 -12.48 -6.84 -9.17
CA PRO A 52 -13.81 -6.41 -9.57
C PRO A 52 -14.20 -5.01 -9.06
N LEU A 53 -13.61 -4.56 -7.94
CA LEU A 53 -13.98 -3.33 -7.23
C LEU A 53 -12.97 -2.18 -7.44
N LEU A 54 -11.71 -2.51 -7.76
CA LEU A 54 -10.59 -1.57 -7.81
C LEU A 54 -9.90 -1.60 -9.17
N ARG A 55 -9.29 -0.48 -9.55
CA ARG A 55 -8.38 -0.41 -10.70
C ARG A 55 -6.94 -0.43 -10.21
N PHE A 56 -6.13 -1.38 -10.70
CA PHE A 56 -4.74 -1.49 -10.27
C PHE A 56 -3.79 -0.70 -11.16
N ARG A 57 -2.85 0.01 -10.53
CA ARG A 57 -1.66 0.60 -11.16
C ARG A 57 -0.43 -0.05 -10.53
N ASP A 58 0.25 -0.91 -11.27
CA ASP A 58 1.31 -1.73 -10.71
C ASP A 58 2.70 -1.09 -10.85
N THR A 59 3.62 -1.54 -10.01
CA THR A 59 5.04 -1.21 -10.13
C THR A 59 5.92 -2.26 -9.49
N CYS A 60 7.11 -2.46 -10.06
CA CYS A 60 8.23 -3.06 -9.36
C CYS A 60 9.34 -2.01 -9.23
N PRO A 61 9.53 -1.39 -8.04
CA PRO A 61 10.53 -0.34 -7.88
C PRO A 61 11.93 -0.80 -8.27
N GLU A 62 12.28 -2.05 -7.98
CA GLU A 62 13.58 -2.64 -8.30
C GLU A 62 13.83 -2.74 -9.81
N VAL A 63 12.83 -3.14 -10.60
CA VAL A 63 12.92 -3.15 -12.07
C VAL A 63 12.90 -1.72 -12.62
N ALA A 64 12.11 -0.83 -12.02
CA ALA A 64 11.99 0.56 -12.46
C ALA A 64 13.30 1.37 -12.30
N ILE A 65 14.18 0.98 -11.35
CA ILE A 65 15.53 1.54 -11.21
C ILE A 65 16.59 0.81 -12.05
N GLY A 66 16.18 -0.18 -12.86
CA GLY A 66 17.05 -0.89 -13.79
C GLY A 66 17.71 -2.17 -13.25
N LEU A 67 17.29 -2.69 -12.09
CA LEU A 67 17.80 -4.00 -11.66
C LEU A 67 17.24 -5.13 -12.54
N PRO A 68 18.06 -6.14 -12.88
CA PRO A 68 17.63 -7.23 -13.75
C PRO A 68 16.65 -8.19 -13.07
N VAL A 69 16.14 -9.13 -13.87
CA VAL A 69 15.36 -10.27 -13.42
C VAL A 69 15.95 -11.54 -14.05
N PRO A 70 16.52 -12.48 -13.27
CA PRO A 70 16.77 -12.41 -11.83
C PRO A 70 17.86 -11.38 -11.46
N ARG A 71 18.03 -11.12 -10.16
CA ARG A 71 19.05 -10.20 -9.60
C ARG A 71 19.56 -10.70 -8.25
N PRO A 72 20.80 -10.31 -7.84
CA PRO A 72 21.26 -10.49 -6.48
C PRO A 72 20.32 -9.82 -5.46
N PRO A 73 20.18 -10.38 -4.25
CA PRO A 73 19.31 -9.80 -3.23
C PRO A 73 19.86 -8.47 -2.72
N ILE A 74 18.93 -7.59 -2.35
CA ILE A 74 19.16 -6.35 -1.63
C ILE A 74 18.51 -6.44 -0.25
N GLN A 75 18.93 -5.62 0.71
CA GLN A 75 18.43 -5.62 2.08
C GLN A 75 18.42 -4.22 2.68
N VAL A 76 17.55 -3.99 3.66
CA VAL A 76 17.59 -2.76 4.47
C VAL A 76 18.69 -2.91 5.52
N VAL A 77 19.59 -1.92 5.58
CA VAL A 77 20.70 -1.83 6.52
C VAL A 77 20.63 -0.49 7.26
N GLN A 78 20.86 -0.50 8.58
CA GLN A 78 21.06 0.73 9.35
C GLN A 78 22.53 1.17 9.28
N VAL A 79 22.76 2.38 8.80
CA VAL A 79 24.08 3.04 8.69
C VAL A 79 23.96 4.43 9.28
N ASP A 80 24.71 4.73 10.33
CA ASP A 80 24.70 6.05 11.01
C ASP A 80 23.27 6.55 11.32
N ASP A 81 22.45 5.68 11.91
CA ASP A 81 21.03 5.91 12.23
C ASP A 81 20.09 6.19 11.03
N THR A 82 20.58 5.97 9.81
CA THR A 82 19.78 6.04 8.59
C THR A 82 19.53 4.65 7.99
N LEU A 83 18.34 4.46 7.41
CA LEU A 83 17.98 3.21 6.75
C LEU A 83 18.28 3.28 5.26
N ARG A 84 19.24 2.46 4.83
CA ARG A 84 19.67 2.33 3.42
C ARG A 84 19.28 0.96 2.87
N VAL A 85 19.05 0.88 1.57
CA VAL A 85 18.81 -0.37 0.83
C VAL A 85 20.06 -0.68 0.02
N LYS A 86 20.78 -1.73 0.44
CA LYS A 86 22.07 -2.11 -0.15
C LYS A 86 22.08 -3.54 -0.67
N GLY A 87 22.97 -3.85 -1.61
CA GLY A 87 23.23 -5.22 -2.06
C GLY A 87 23.73 -6.11 -0.91
N VAL A 88 23.25 -7.35 -0.86
CA VAL A 88 23.75 -8.36 0.09
C VAL A 88 25.16 -8.80 -0.31
N ASP A 89 25.34 -9.17 -1.59
CA ASP A 89 26.62 -9.64 -2.12
C ASP A 89 27.57 -8.49 -2.50
N ASN A 90 27.02 -7.29 -2.74
CA ASN A 90 27.78 -6.07 -3.01
C ASN A 90 27.30 -4.92 -2.12
N PRO A 91 27.84 -4.78 -0.90
CA PRO A 91 27.45 -3.72 0.03
C PRO A 91 27.77 -2.30 -0.44
N GLN A 92 28.54 -2.11 -1.53
CA GLN A 92 28.77 -0.78 -2.12
C GLN A 92 27.63 -0.35 -3.04
N GLN A 93 26.80 -1.29 -3.49
CA GLN A 93 25.60 -1.00 -4.24
C GLN A 93 24.52 -0.48 -3.29
N ASP A 94 24.36 0.83 -3.21
CA ASP A 94 23.25 1.50 -2.52
C ASP A 94 22.21 1.95 -3.55
N VAL A 95 20.98 1.47 -3.41
CA VAL A 95 19.87 1.77 -4.35
C VAL A 95 18.75 2.55 -3.67
N THR A 96 18.98 3.06 -2.45
CA THR A 96 17.94 3.71 -1.63
C THR A 96 17.28 4.85 -2.39
N ASP A 97 18.07 5.81 -2.86
CA ASP A 97 17.55 7.07 -3.41
C ASP A 97 16.83 6.81 -4.74
N ALA A 98 17.34 5.88 -5.55
CA ALA A 98 16.68 5.47 -6.78
C ALA A 98 15.30 4.83 -6.50
N LEU A 99 15.17 4.01 -5.46
CA LEU A 99 13.88 3.40 -5.07
C LEU A 99 12.89 4.46 -4.55
N GLU A 100 13.38 5.45 -3.80
CA GLU A 100 12.57 6.59 -3.34
C GLU A 100 12.09 7.46 -4.52
N ASP A 101 12.95 7.69 -5.52
CA ASP A 101 12.60 8.41 -6.75
C ASP A 101 11.46 7.73 -7.53
N VAL A 102 11.36 6.40 -7.51
CA VAL A 102 10.23 5.70 -8.13
C VAL A 102 8.92 6.05 -7.44
N ALA A 103 8.89 6.20 -6.12
CA ALA A 103 7.68 6.62 -5.39
C ALA A 103 7.28 8.04 -5.77
N SER A 104 8.25 8.94 -5.96
CA SER A 104 8.01 10.33 -6.39
C SER A 104 7.40 10.45 -7.79
N ARG A 105 7.50 9.41 -8.62
CA ARG A 105 6.86 9.34 -9.94
C ARG A 105 5.40 8.88 -9.90
N PHE A 106 4.91 8.41 -8.75
CA PHE A 106 3.49 8.13 -8.58
C PHE A 106 2.74 9.45 -8.45
N GLY A 107 1.91 9.77 -9.45
CA GLY A 107 0.98 10.89 -9.40
C GLY A 107 -0.43 10.46 -8.97
N GLU A 108 -1.29 11.44 -8.72
CA GLU A 108 -2.73 11.21 -8.58
C GLU A 108 -3.38 10.82 -9.92
N PRO A 109 -4.53 10.11 -9.92
CA PRO A 109 -5.26 9.62 -8.75
C PRO A 109 -4.64 8.36 -8.14
N LEU A 110 -4.62 8.30 -6.80
CA LEU A 110 -4.22 7.12 -6.02
C LEU A 110 -5.02 7.09 -4.72
N SER A 111 -5.72 5.99 -4.46
CA SER A 111 -6.63 5.84 -3.31
C SER A 111 -6.19 4.78 -2.31
N GLY A 112 -5.04 4.14 -2.54
CA GLY A 112 -4.46 3.14 -1.65
C GLY A 112 -3.28 2.44 -2.31
N PHE A 113 -2.57 1.61 -1.55
CA PHE A 113 -1.49 0.78 -2.07
C PHE A 113 -1.42 -0.59 -1.41
N VAL A 114 -1.22 -1.64 -2.21
CA VAL A 114 -0.93 -3.00 -1.73
C VAL A 114 0.50 -3.39 -2.07
N LEU A 115 1.27 -3.68 -1.03
CA LEU A 115 2.71 -3.83 -1.08
C LEU A 115 3.12 -5.27 -0.79
N LYS A 116 4.20 -5.74 -1.41
CA LYS A 116 4.79 -7.04 -1.07
C LYS A 116 5.48 -6.96 0.30
N ALA A 117 4.93 -7.65 1.30
CA ALA A 117 5.49 -7.77 2.64
C ALA A 117 6.94 -8.23 2.61
N ARG A 118 7.74 -7.72 3.57
CA ARG A 118 9.16 -8.04 3.77
C ARG A 118 10.09 -7.65 2.63
N SER A 119 9.60 -6.98 1.58
CA SER A 119 10.45 -6.51 0.48
C SER A 119 11.32 -5.33 0.94
N PRO A 120 12.64 -5.34 0.66
CA PRO A 120 13.55 -4.22 0.93
C PRO A 120 13.15 -2.91 0.24
N SER A 121 12.34 -3.00 -0.82
CA SER A 121 11.79 -1.86 -1.54
C SER A 121 10.36 -1.55 -1.09
N CYS A 122 9.48 -2.54 -1.13
CA CYS A 122 8.02 -2.33 -1.02
C CYS A 122 7.44 -2.61 0.36
N GLY A 123 8.06 -3.41 1.24
CA GLY A 123 7.40 -3.81 2.48
C GLY A 123 7.09 -2.59 3.36
N HIS A 124 5.85 -2.49 3.86
CA HIS A 124 5.45 -1.43 4.78
C HIS A 124 5.54 -1.93 6.22
N LEU A 125 6.47 -1.37 7.01
CA LEU A 125 6.76 -1.75 8.41
C LEU A 125 7.01 -3.26 8.63
N SER A 126 7.31 -4.00 7.57
CA SER A 126 7.42 -5.46 7.57
C SER A 126 8.78 -5.96 7.11
N THR A 127 9.71 -5.07 6.80
CA THR A 127 10.99 -5.40 6.18
C THR A 127 12.10 -5.53 7.22
N PRO A 128 12.81 -6.67 7.28
CA PRO A 128 13.95 -6.85 8.17
C PRO A 128 15.03 -5.78 7.97
N VAL A 129 15.45 -5.16 9.06
CA VAL A 129 16.58 -4.23 9.11
C VAL A 129 17.79 -4.98 9.65
N HIS A 130 18.92 -4.87 8.99
CA HIS A 130 20.19 -5.45 9.41
C HIS A 130 21.17 -4.36 9.84
N ASN A 131 22.09 -4.69 10.74
CA ASN A 131 23.26 -3.84 11.02
C ASN A 131 24.40 -4.15 10.04
N THR A 132 25.53 -3.45 10.19
CA THR A 132 26.73 -3.64 9.36
C THR A 132 27.38 -5.02 9.50
N THR A 133 27.08 -5.78 10.56
CA THR A 133 27.56 -7.15 10.76
C THR A 133 26.61 -8.20 10.19
N GLY A 134 25.51 -7.79 9.55
CA GLY A 134 24.52 -8.69 8.95
C GLY A 134 23.48 -9.25 9.93
N GLN A 135 23.50 -8.83 11.19
CA GLN A 135 22.50 -9.24 12.17
C GLN A 135 21.19 -8.46 11.97
N GLN A 136 20.05 -9.14 12.00
CA GLN A 136 18.75 -8.48 12.02
C GLN A 136 18.53 -7.77 13.37
N ILE A 137 18.25 -6.48 13.32
CA ILE A 137 18.07 -5.60 14.49
C ILE A 137 16.67 -5.02 14.62
N GLY A 138 15.79 -5.23 13.63
CA GLY A 138 14.43 -4.73 13.69
C GLY A 138 13.63 -4.96 12.41
N MET A 139 12.50 -4.24 12.33
CA MET A 139 11.64 -4.17 11.15
C MET A 139 11.38 -2.70 10.80
N ALA A 140 11.34 -2.39 9.52
CA ALA A 140 11.03 -1.07 9.01
C ALA A 140 10.28 -1.15 7.67
N SER A 141 9.98 0.01 7.08
CA SER A 141 9.54 0.08 5.69
C SER A 141 10.74 0.00 4.74
N GLY A 142 10.55 -0.63 3.58
CA GLY A 142 11.46 -0.50 2.46
C GLY A 142 11.49 0.93 1.91
N ALA A 143 12.53 1.26 1.13
CA ALA A 143 12.77 2.64 0.67
C ALA A 143 11.58 3.24 -0.12
N PHE A 144 11.06 2.49 -1.10
CA PHE A 144 9.89 2.93 -1.87
C PHE A 144 8.65 3.11 -0.97
N ALA A 145 8.37 2.16 -0.08
CA ALA A 145 7.20 2.22 0.79
C ALA A 145 7.27 3.36 1.81
N ARG A 146 8.46 3.63 2.36
CA ARG A 146 8.73 4.78 3.21
C ARG A 146 8.42 6.07 2.46
N LYS A 147 9.01 6.25 1.27
CA LYS A 147 8.80 7.47 0.48
C LYS A 147 7.35 7.64 0.02
N LEU A 148 6.70 6.55 -0.37
CA LEU A 148 5.28 6.56 -0.72
C LEU A 148 4.41 7.06 0.45
N HIS A 149 4.68 6.60 1.67
CA HIS A 149 3.94 7.04 2.85
C HIS A 149 4.16 8.52 3.18
N GLU A 150 5.37 9.04 2.97
CA GLU A 150 5.66 10.48 3.10
C GLU A 150 4.87 11.33 2.10
N LEU A 151 4.80 10.88 0.84
CA LEU A 151 4.11 11.60 -0.24
C LEU A 151 2.59 11.50 -0.14
N PHE A 152 2.08 10.36 0.32
CA PHE A 152 0.65 10.06 0.43
C PHE A 152 0.29 9.63 1.85
N PRO A 153 0.40 10.52 2.87
CA PRO A 153 0.24 10.13 4.27
C PRO A 153 -1.17 9.68 4.64
N ARG A 154 -2.16 9.98 3.78
CA ARG A 154 -3.58 9.71 4.00
C ARG A 154 -4.13 8.49 3.27
N ILE A 155 -3.45 7.97 2.25
CA ILE A 155 -3.94 6.76 1.57
C ILE A 155 -3.70 5.53 2.47
N PRO A 156 -4.59 4.53 2.44
CA PRO A 156 -4.36 3.29 3.16
C PRO A 156 -3.26 2.47 2.47
N LEU A 157 -2.37 1.91 3.27
CA LEU A 157 -1.33 0.99 2.83
C LEU A 157 -1.60 -0.39 3.45
N ALA A 158 -1.46 -1.44 2.64
CA ALA A 158 -1.58 -2.82 3.09
C ALA A 158 -0.37 -3.62 2.63
N ASN A 159 0.14 -4.53 3.46
CA ASN A 159 0.97 -5.60 2.93
C ASN A 159 0.08 -6.74 2.43
N ASP A 160 0.55 -7.51 1.44
CA ASP A 160 -0.16 -8.67 0.89
C ASP A 160 -0.60 -9.68 1.96
N SER A 161 0.23 -9.91 2.98
CA SER A 161 -0.08 -10.79 4.11
C SER A 161 -1.18 -10.26 5.03
N ASP A 162 -1.41 -8.95 5.08
CA ASP A 162 -2.45 -8.37 5.94
C ASP A 162 -3.84 -8.62 5.35
N LEU A 163 -3.95 -8.66 4.02
CA LEU A 163 -5.20 -8.92 3.28
C LEU A 163 -5.75 -10.33 3.49
N GLU A 164 -4.94 -11.28 3.98
CA GLU A 164 -5.40 -12.63 4.31
C GLU A 164 -6.37 -12.63 5.50
N LYS A 165 -6.35 -11.58 6.33
CA LYS A 165 -7.25 -11.42 7.48
C LYS A 165 -8.54 -10.74 7.01
N PRO A 166 -9.73 -11.38 7.10
CA PRO A 166 -10.97 -10.83 6.56
C PRO A 166 -11.31 -9.42 7.06
N ALA A 167 -11.16 -9.17 8.35
CA ALA A 167 -11.43 -7.85 8.94
C ALA A 167 -10.49 -6.76 8.41
N PHE A 168 -9.21 -7.10 8.17
CA PHE A 168 -8.24 -6.15 7.61
C PHE A 168 -8.54 -5.87 6.13
N LEU A 169 -8.87 -6.90 5.34
CA LEU A 169 -9.28 -6.75 3.95
C LEU A 169 -10.50 -5.82 3.81
N GLN A 170 -11.52 -6.05 4.66
CA GLN A 170 -12.71 -5.21 4.72
C GLN A 170 -12.38 -3.76 5.10
N SER A 171 -11.56 -3.57 6.15
CA SER A 171 -11.13 -2.25 6.59
C SER A 171 -10.35 -1.52 5.50
N PHE A 172 -9.36 -2.17 4.87
CA PHE A 172 -8.58 -1.60 3.77
C PHE A 172 -9.49 -1.16 2.61
N LEU A 173 -10.42 -2.01 2.20
CA LEU A 173 -11.36 -1.69 1.13
C LEU A 173 -12.23 -0.47 1.47
N LEU A 174 -12.77 -0.41 2.69
CA LEU A 174 -13.56 0.73 3.15
C LEU A 174 -12.74 2.01 3.16
N GLN A 175 -11.50 1.97 3.64
CA GLN A 175 -10.59 3.12 3.67
C GLN A 175 -10.26 3.62 2.25
N VAL A 176 -10.06 2.70 1.30
CA VAL A 176 -9.82 3.04 -0.12
C VAL A 176 -11.02 3.79 -0.71
N TYR A 177 -12.23 3.28 -0.50
CA TYR A 177 -13.46 3.93 -0.99
C TYR A 177 -13.73 5.26 -0.29
N CYS A 178 -13.50 5.32 1.03
CA CYS A 178 -13.64 6.57 1.78
C CYS A 178 -12.68 7.63 1.27
N TYR A 179 -11.39 7.30 1.08
CA TYR A 179 -10.42 8.24 0.52
C TYR A 179 -10.82 8.69 -0.88
N HIS A 180 -11.19 7.75 -1.75
CA HIS A 180 -11.57 8.04 -3.11
C HIS A 180 -12.73 9.04 -3.18
N GLN A 181 -13.81 8.80 -2.44
CA GLN A 181 -14.95 9.72 -2.42
C GLN A 181 -14.61 11.05 -1.76
N TRP A 182 -13.96 11.04 -0.60
CA TRP A 182 -13.57 12.25 0.12
C TRP A 182 -12.67 13.16 -0.74
N HIS A 183 -11.67 12.59 -1.42
CA HIS A 183 -10.73 13.34 -2.26
C HIS A 183 -11.41 14.00 -3.48
N HIS A 184 -12.50 13.40 -3.98
CA HIS A 184 -13.29 13.94 -5.11
C HIS A 184 -14.55 14.71 -4.67
N ASN A 185 -14.72 15.02 -3.38
CA ASN A 185 -15.89 15.70 -2.86
C ASN A 185 -15.59 17.18 -2.55
N ASP A 186 -16.36 18.12 -3.11
CA ASP A 186 -16.18 19.57 -2.87
C ASP A 186 -16.60 20.00 -1.44
N HIS A 187 -17.37 19.17 -0.74
CA HIS A 187 -17.90 19.40 0.61
C HIS A 187 -17.36 18.37 1.62
N GLN A 188 -16.04 18.14 1.58
CA GLN A 188 -15.31 17.15 2.36
C GLN A 188 -15.75 17.03 3.84
N GLY A 189 -15.93 18.15 4.54
CA GLY A 189 -16.31 18.15 5.96
C GLY A 189 -17.73 17.63 6.21
N GLN A 190 -18.68 17.99 5.34
CA GLN A 190 -20.05 17.47 5.44
C GLN A 190 -20.10 15.99 5.10
N TRP A 191 -19.34 15.58 4.07
CA TRP A 191 -19.20 14.17 3.70
C TRP A 191 -18.60 13.35 4.84
N LEU A 192 -17.55 13.84 5.51
CA LEU A 192 -16.93 13.16 6.66
C LEU A 192 -17.91 12.96 7.81
N ASN A 193 -18.68 13.98 8.18
CA ASN A 193 -19.69 13.88 9.24
C ASN A 193 -20.76 12.83 8.90
N ALA A 194 -21.23 12.82 7.65
CA ALA A 194 -22.20 11.83 7.19
C ALA A 194 -21.61 10.41 7.20
N MET A 195 -20.36 10.24 6.74
CA MET A 195 -19.69 8.95 6.72
C MET A 195 -19.34 8.44 8.12
N GLN A 196 -19.02 9.33 9.07
CA GLN A 196 -18.82 8.98 10.48
C GLN A 196 -20.13 8.45 11.09
N ALA A 197 -21.26 9.13 10.88
CA ALA A 197 -22.57 8.63 11.32
C ALA A 197 -22.91 7.28 10.65
N GLN A 198 -22.65 7.15 9.35
CA GLN A 198 -22.84 5.89 8.61
C GLN A 198 -21.93 4.77 9.10
N SER A 199 -20.81 5.06 9.79
CA SER A 199 -19.92 4.03 10.34
C SER A 199 -20.45 3.40 11.63
N GLU A 200 -21.40 4.03 12.34
CA GLU A 200 -21.93 3.54 13.63
C GLU A 200 -22.71 2.23 13.52
N GLN A 201 -23.17 1.88 12.32
CA GLN A 201 -23.83 0.60 12.03
C GLN A 201 -22.86 -0.57 11.80
N LEU A 202 -21.55 -0.31 11.76
CA LEU A 202 -20.54 -1.35 11.58
C LEU A 202 -20.28 -2.06 12.91
N ASP A 203 -20.05 -3.37 12.83
CA ASP A 203 -19.61 -4.13 13.99
C ASP A 203 -18.11 -3.94 14.24
N GLU A 204 -17.67 -4.17 15.48
CA GLU A 204 -16.24 -4.19 15.78
C GLU A 204 -15.55 -5.41 15.12
N PRO A 205 -14.30 -5.27 14.64
CA PRO A 205 -13.40 -4.12 14.78
C PRO A 205 -13.50 -3.07 13.65
N LEU A 206 -14.46 -3.20 12.71
CA LEU A 206 -14.53 -2.32 11.54
C LEU A 206 -14.94 -0.90 11.90
N HIS A 207 -15.86 -0.74 12.85
CA HIS A 207 -16.30 0.59 13.30
C HIS A 207 -15.15 1.42 13.87
N SER A 208 -14.48 0.94 14.91
CA SER A 208 -13.37 1.67 15.52
C SER A 208 -12.23 1.96 14.54
N GLY A 209 -11.87 0.99 13.70
CA GLY A 209 -10.83 1.15 12.69
C GLY A 209 -11.18 2.18 11.61
N LEU A 210 -12.42 2.17 11.11
CA LEU A 210 -12.86 3.14 10.12
C LEU A 210 -13.00 4.55 10.71
N ARG A 211 -13.56 4.67 11.92
CA ARG A 211 -13.71 5.96 12.61
C ARG A 211 -12.36 6.66 12.79
N HIS A 212 -11.35 5.93 13.29
CA HIS A 212 -10.00 6.46 13.43
C HIS A 212 -9.42 6.96 12.09
N TYR A 213 -9.69 6.23 11.00
CA TYR A 213 -9.26 6.63 9.67
C TYR A 213 -9.98 7.89 9.16
N LEU A 214 -11.30 7.99 9.36
CA LEU A 214 -12.08 9.18 8.98
C LEU A 214 -11.62 10.43 9.76
N ASP A 215 -11.30 10.29 11.04
CA ASP A 215 -10.74 11.38 11.85
C ASP A 215 -9.41 11.88 11.28
N LYS A 216 -8.55 10.96 10.83
CA LYS A 216 -7.27 11.28 10.16
C LYS A 216 -7.48 12.04 8.84
N LEU A 217 -8.53 11.73 8.08
CA LEU A 217 -8.86 12.49 6.86
C LEU A 217 -9.26 13.92 7.19
N GLY A 218 -10.06 14.12 8.25
CA GLY A 218 -10.54 15.44 8.68
C GLY A 218 -9.46 16.36 9.24
N GLN A 219 -8.46 15.81 9.94
CA GLN A 219 -7.37 16.60 10.53
C GLN A 219 -6.58 17.45 9.53
N ALA A 220 -6.64 17.09 8.25
CA ALA A 220 -5.81 17.73 7.24
C ALA A 220 -6.64 18.50 6.19
N MET A 221 -7.84 18.93 6.62
CA MET A 221 -8.60 20.06 6.06
C MET A 221 -8.20 21.41 6.70
N HIS A 222 -7.28 21.38 7.68
CA HIS A 222 -6.66 22.55 8.32
C HIS A 222 -5.16 22.58 7.99
#